data_AF-A0A502IBL7-F1
#
_entry.id   AF-A0A502IBL7-F1
#
_cell.length_a   1.000
_cell.length_b   1.000
_cell.length_c   1.000
_cell.angle_alpha   90.00
_cell.angle_beta   90.00
_cell.angle_gamma   90.00
#
_symmetry.space_group_name_H-M   'P 1'
#
loop_
_entity.id
_entity.type
_entity.pdbx_description
1 polymer ?
#
loop_
_entity_poly.entity_id
_entity_poly.type
_entity_poly.pdbx_seq_one_letter_code
_entity_poly.pdbx_strand_id
1 'polypeptide(L)'
;MPSLIITKYKKILEGTQKRFSPYEFEDNQFRKKKIQLIIRYAVEEVKKWTPEQAKNQLSLHDIKKLKLHLIIEFIQPPIEAKTTDVYYIIDYAYPYLPKLSEKQKAIWVYQEVLNGSRRHFPMHYFQSVLGEERSKVCFVYMCEELIKITSILELPRIFGKTERAYQILRTYRLKILVDTLYFSPFDLITEIYPELAEPRLWDEEGIFPKQKHF
;
A
#
# COMPACT_ATOMS: atom_id res chain seq x y z
N MET A 1 31.16 23.10 -2.96
CA MET A 1 31.69 22.39 -4.14
C MET A 1 30.70 21.30 -4.55
N PRO A 2 30.43 21.07 -5.86
CA PRO A 2 29.59 19.94 -6.26
C PRO A 2 30.25 18.64 -5.80
N SER A 3 29.51 17.80 -5.08
CA SER A 3 30.00 16.47 -4.71
C SER A 3 30.43 15.69 -5.96
N LEU A 4 31.50 14.89 -5.88
CA LEU A 4 32.07 14.14 -7.00
C LEU A 4 31.01 13.35 -7.81
N ILE A 5 29.98 12.84 -7.12
CA ILE A 5 28.89 12.09 -7.74
C ILE A 5 28.02 12.95 -8.67
N ILE A 6 27.79 14.23 -8.34
CA ILE A 6 27.03 15.15 -9.19
C ILE A 6 27.81 15.49 -10.46
N THR A 7 29.13 15.66 -10.37
CA THR A 7 29.97 15.86 -11.56
C THR A 7 29.88 14.67 -12.52
N LYS A 8 29.90 13.44 -11.99
CA LYS A 8 29.69 12.23 -12.80
C LYS A 8 28.30 12.17 -13.40
N TYR A 9 27.27 12.52 -12.63
CA TYR A 9 25.90 12.56 -13.12
C TYR A 9 25.68 13.58 -14.25
N LYS A 10 26.29 14.78 -14.14
CA LYS A 10 26.26 15.78 -15.22
C LYS A 10 26.82 15.25 -16.54
N LYS A 11 27.97 14.57 -16.49
CA LYS A 11 28.56 13.91 -17.67
C LYS A 11 27.61 12.87 -18.29
N ILE A 12 26.82 12.19 -17.45
CA ILE A 12 25.81 11.23 -17.92
C ILE A 12 24.62 11.91 -18.59
N LEU A 13 24.16 13.04 -18.03
CA LEU A 13 23.11 13.85 -18.65
C LEU A 13 23.56 14.46 -19.99
N GLU A 14 24.79 14.93 -20.07
CA GLU A 14 25.43 15.48 -21.28
C GLU A 14 25.74 14.40 -22.33
N GLY A 15 25.66 13.12 -21.97
CA GLY A 15 25.97 11.99 -22.86
C GLY A 15 27.46 11.71 -23.05
N THR A 16 28.35 12.45 -22.40
CA THR A 16 29.81 12.22 -22.42
C THR A 16 30.21 10.96 -21.64
N GLN A 17 29.35 10.49 -20.74
CA GLN A 17 29.48 9.24 -20.01
C GLN A 17 28.19 8.42 -20.11
N LYS A 18 28.26 7.13 -20.45
CA LYS A 18 27.03 6.32 -20.64
C LYS A 18 26.33 5.93 -19.33
N ARG A 19 27.10 5.63 -18.26
CA ARG A 19 26.61 5.09 -17.00
C ARG A 19 27.57 5.38 -15.85
N PHE A 20 27.11 5.22 -14.60
CA PHE A 20 27.99 5.25 -13.42
C PHE A 20 28.98 4.07 -13.44
N SER A 21 30.08 4.19 -12.69
CA SER A 21 31.00 3.07 -12.47
C SER A 21 30.27 1.94 -11.73
N PRO A 22 30.53 0.65 -12.02
CA PRO A 22 29.95 -0.47 -11.27
C PRO A 22 30.17 -0.34 -9.76
N TYR A 23 31.36 0.14 -9.36
CA TYR A 23 31.76 0.33 -7.97
C TYR A 23 31.19 1.60 -7.31
N GLU A 24 30.49 2.46 -8.04
CA GLU A 24 30.06 3.78 -7.54
C GLU A 24 29.11 3.68 -6.35
N PHE A 25 28.29 2.62 -6.35
CA PHE A 25 27.24 2.39 -5.37
C PHE A 25 27.51 1.18 -4.48
N GLU A 26 28.65 0.50 -4.56
CA GLU A 26 28.90 -0.72 -3.76
C GLU A 26 28.81 -0.48 -2.25
N ASP A 27 29.38 0.63 -1.77
CA ASP A 27 29.33 0.98 -0.35
C ASP A 27 27.92 1.39 0.09
N ASN A 28 27.27 0.50 0.85
CA ASN A 28 25.93 0.69 1.41
C ASN A 28 25.80 1.95 2.28
N GLN A 29 26.86 2.33 3.02
CA GLN A 29 26.82 3.47 3.94
C GLN A 29 26.66 4.80 3.19
N PHE A 30 27.29 4.92 2.01
CA PHE A 30 27.23 6.14 1.20
C PHE A 30 26.26 6.05 0.02
N ARG A 31 25.86 4.84 -0.40
CA ARG A 31 24.92 4.59 -1.51
C ARG A 31 23.67 5.46 -1.38
N LYS A 32 23.01 5.40 -0.23
CA LYS A 32 21.78 6.17 0.03
C LYS A 32 22.00 7.67 -0.18
N LYS A 33 23.02 8.25 0.43
CA LYS A 33 23.33 9.69 0.31
C LYS A 33 23.62 10.09 -1.14
N LYS A 34 24.40 9.29 -1.87
CA LYS A 34 24.72 9.52 -3.29
C LYS A 34 23.48 9.52 -4.17
N ILE A 35 22.61 8.52 -4.01
CA ILE A 35 21.34 8.40 -4.75
C ILE A 35 20.44 9.60 -4.46
N GLN A 36 20.29 9.96 -3.19
CA GLN A 36 19.49 11.12 -2.79
C GLN A 36 20.03 12.41 -3.43
N LEU A 37 21.35 12.63 -3.44
CA LEU A 37 21.96 13.79 -4.08
C LEU A 37 21.66 13.83 -5.59
N ILE A 38 21.77 12.70 -6.29
CA ILE A 38 21.48 12.62 -7.73
C ILE A 38 20.02 12.98 -8.02
N ILE A 39 19.08 12.39 -7.27
CA ILE A 39 17.65 12.63 -7.47
C ILE A 39 17.31 14.10 -7.16
N ARG A 40 17.84 14.65 -6.05
CA ARG A 40 17.63 16.05 -5.69
C ARG A 40 18.14 17.00 -6.77
N TYR A 41 19.35 16.75 -7.28
CA TYR A 41 19.90 17.52 -8.38
C TYR A 41 19.04 17.42 -9.65
N ALA A 42 18.53 16.22 -9.98
CA ALA A 42 17.65 16.04 -11.13
C ALA A 42 16.34 16.85 -11.01
N VAL A 43 15.75 16.88 -9.82
CA VAL A 43 14.50 17.59 -9.54
C VAL A 43 14.72 19.11 -9.49
N GLU A 44 15.63 19.55 -8.63
CA GLU A 44 15.81 20.97 -8.29
C GLU A 44 16.63 21.72 -9.34
N GLU A 45 17.64 21.08 -9.93
CA GLU A 45 18.58 21.77 -10.82
C GLU A 45 18.32 21.52 -12.30
N VAL A 46 17.88 20.31 -12.67
CA VAL A 46 17.61 19.98 -14.08
C VAL A 46 16.17 20.28 -14.46
N LYS A 47 15.18 19.82 -13.66
CA LYS A 47 13.76 20.07 -13.93
C LYS A 47 13.26 21.41 -13.37
N LYS A 48 13.98 21.99 -12.41
CA LYS A 48 13.57 23.20 -11.68
C LYS A 48 12.20 23.05 -11.00
N TRP A 49 11.94 21.85 -10.46
CA TRP A 49 10.71 21.51 -9.74
C TRP A 49 10.92 21.52 -8.24
N THR A 50 9.85 21.78 -7.48
CA THR A 50 9.84 21.49 -6.05
C THR A 50 9.70 19.97 -5.81
N PRO A 51 10.11 19.47 -4.63
CA PRO A 51 9.92 18.07 -4.27
C PRO A 51 8.46 17.61 -4.36
N GLU A 52 7.50 18.46 -4.00
CA GLU A 52 6.06 18.20 -4.06
C GLU A 52 5.57 18.09 -5.51
N GLN A 53 6.03 19.00 -6.39
CA GLN A 53 5.74 18.93 -7.82
C GLN A 53 6.29 17.63 -8.41
N ALA A 54 7.53 17.29 -8.09
CA ALA A 54 8.15 16.05 -8.56
C ALA A 54 7.40 14.81 -8.08
N LYS A 55 6.94 14.79 -6.82
CA LYS A 55 6.18 13.64 -6.29
C LYS A 55 4.91 13.35 -7.10
N ASN A 56 4.24 14.40 -7.57
CA ASN A 56 2.95 14.30 -8.25
C ASN A 56 3.04 14.22 -9.78
N GLN A 57 4.10 14.77 -10.39
CA GLN A 57 4.19 14.93 -11.85
C GLN A 57 5.27 14.10 -12.51
N LEU A 58 6.22 13.53 -11.74
CA LEU A 58 7.30 12.74 -12.31
C LEU A 58 6.75 11.48 -12.98
N SER A 59 7.15 11.24 -14.23
CA SER A 59 6.72 10.10 -15.03
C SER A 59 7.89 9.16 -15.33
N LEU A 60 7.60 7.93 -15.79
CA LEU A 60 8.63 7.03 -16.33
C LEU A 60 9.43 7.65 -17.48
N HIS A 61 8.80 8.51 -18.28
CA HIS A 61 9.49 9.25 -19.34
C HIS A 61 10.53 10.21 -18.76
N ASP A 62 10.18 10.95 -17.71
CA ASP A 62 11.14 11.81 -17.00
C ASP A 62 12.26 11.00 -16.36
N ILE A 63 11.98 9.84 -15.76
CA ILE A 63 13.01 8.93 -15.23
C ILE A 63 14.03 8.52 -16.30
N LYS A 64 13.57 8.23 -17.52
CA LYS A 64 14.46 7.91 -18.64
C LYS A 64 15.25 9.15 -19.10
N LYS A 65 14.59 10.28 -19.29
CA LYS A 65 15.20 11.55 -19.73
C LYS A 65 16.27 12.04 -18.77
N LEU A 66 16.00 11.96 -17.47
CA LEU A 66 16.91 12.31 -16.37
C LEU A 66 17.92 11.20 -16.07
N LYS A 67 17.94 10.09 -16.82
CA LYS A 67 18.87 8.97 -16.59
C LYS A 67 18.79 8.36 -15.18
N LEU A 68 17.69 8.58 -14.45
CA LEU A 68 17.46 8.06 -13.09
C LEU A 68 17.17 6.54 -13.09
N HIS A 69 16.81 5.96 -14.23
CA HIS A 69 16.71 4.50 -14.39
C HIS A 69 18.03 3.77 -14.08
N LEU A 70 19.18 4.46 -14.12
CA LEU A 70 20.49 3.90 -13.77
C LEU A 70 20.71 3.72 -12.26
N ILE A 71 19.82 4.26 -11.43
CA ILE A 71 19.95 4.20 -9.96
C ILE A 71 18.67 3.72 -9.26
N ILE A 72 17.56 3.61 -9.99
CA ILE A 72 16.27 3.20 -9.42
C ILE A 72 16.30 1.76 -8.88
N GLU A 73 17.14 0.89 -9.43
CA GLU A 73 17.31 -0.50 -8.99
C GLU A 73 17.78 -0.62 -7.53
N PHE A 74 18.42 0.41 -7.00
CA PHE A 74 18.87 0.47 -5.60
C PHE A 74 17.77 0.96 -4.64
N ILE A 75 16.59 1.30 -5.15
CA ILE A 75 15.46 1.79 -4.38
C ILE A 75 14.37 0.73 -4.41
N GLN A 76 14.10 0.12 -3.26
CA GLN A 76 13.03 -0.85 -3.14
C GLN A 76 11.68 -0.13 -3.27
N PRO A 77 10.84 -0.49 -4.26
CA PRO A 77 9.49 0.05 -4.36
C PRO A 77 8.64 -0.44 -3.19
N PRO A 78 7.71 0.37 -2.68
CA PRO A 78 6.73 -0.10 -1.71
C PRO A 78 5.80 -1.11 -2.38
N ILE A 79 5.23 -2.03 -1.59
CA ILE A 79 4.39 -3.13 -2.10
C ILE A 79 3.11 -2.62 -2.80
N GLU A 80 2.66 -1.41 -2.47
CA GLU A 80 1.52 -0.75 -3.11
C GLU A 80 1.83 -0.22 -4.51
N ALA A 81 3.10 0.06 -4.83
CA ALA A 81 3.48 0.70 -6.08
C ALA A 81 3.21 -0.20 -7.30
N LYS A 82 2.62 0.39 -8.34
CA LYS A 82 2.49 -0.24 -9.67
C LYS A 82 3.81 -0.12 -10.43
N THR A 83 3.96 -0.92 -11.47
CA THR A 83 5.15 -0.91 -12.34
C THR A 83 5.40 0.45 -13.03
N THR A 84 4.36 1.27 -13.15
CA THR A 84 4.42 2.62 -13.72
C THR A 84 4.66 3.72 -12.69
N ASP A 85 4.51 3.41 -11.40
CA ASP A 85 4.59 4.41 -10.34
C ASP A 85 6.05 4.74 -10.06
N VAL A 86 6.36 6.03 -9.90
CA VAL A 86 7.73 6.50 -9.63
C VAL A 86 7.80 7.45 -8.44
N TYR A 87 6.67 7.73 -7.78
CA TYR A 87 6.59 8.64 -6.63
C TYR A 87 7.52 8.22 -5.48
N TYR A 88 7.74 6.90 -5.30
CA TYR A 88 8.57 6.37 -4.21
C TYR A 88 10.04 6.77 -4.32
N ILE A 89 10.50 7.12 -5.53
CA ILE A 89 11.86 7.66 -5.77
C ILE A 89 11.99 9.03 -5.11
N ILE A 90 10.93 9.84 -5.17
CA ILE A 90 10.87 11.16 -4.53
C ILE A 90 10.76 10.98 -3.02
N ASP A 91 9.93 10.07 -2.53
CA ASP A 91 9.86 9.74 -1.08
C ASP A 91 11.19 9.24 -0.51
N TYR A 92 12.02 8.59 -1.33
CA TYR A 92 13.36 8.15 -0.98
C TYR A 92 14.34 9.33 -0.90
N ALA A 93 14.28 10.26 -1.86
CA ALA A 93 15.13 11.45 -1.91
C ALA A 93 14.76 12.50 -0.86
N TYR A 94 13.49 12.61 -0.52
CA TYR A 94 12.91 13.64 0.34
C TYR A 94 12.09 13.01 1.46
N PRO A 95 12.75 12.41 2.47
CA PRO A 95 12.06 11.67 3.53
C PRO A 95 11.19 12.56 4.43
N TYR A 96 11.36 13.88 4.39
CA TYR A 96 10.58 14.86 5.13
C TYR A 96 9.23 15.20 4.47
N LEU A 97 9.00 14.78 3.22
CA LEU A 97 7.71 15.00 2.58
C LEU A 97 6.61 14.22 3.31
N PRO A 98 5.39 14.78 3.40
CA PRO A 98 4.24 14.06 3.93
C PRO A 98 4.03 12.72 3.19
N LYS A 99 3.87 11.65 3.97
CA LYS A 99 3.61 10.30 3.48
C LYS A 99 2.25 9.84 3.96
N LEU A 100 1.58 9.03 3.14
CA LEU A 100 0.39 8.31 3.58
C LEU A 100 0.76 7.39 4.74
N SER A 101 -0.10 7.36 5.77
CA SER A 101 -0.01 6.35 6.82
C SER A 101 -0.26 4.95 6.23
N GLU A 102 0.17 3.91 6.94
CA GLU A 102 -0.07 2.52 6.50
C GLU A 102 -1.58 2.24 6.31
N LYS A 103 -2.43 2.79 7.19
CA LYS A 103 -3.90 2.74 7.04
C LYS A 103 -4.36 3.38 5.73
N GLN A 104 -3.86 4.58 5.41
CA GLN A 104 -4.23 5.28 4.18
C GLN A 104 -3.77 4.54 2.92
N LYS A 105 -2.57 3.95 2.95
CA LYS A 105 -2.06 3.12 1.84
C LYS A 105 -2.93 1.87 1.62
N ALA A 106 -3.31 1.20 2.70
CA ALA A 106 -4.20 0.03 2.66
C ALA A 106 -5.56 0.38 2.02
N ILE A 107 -6.18 1.47 2.48
CA ILE A 107 -7.44 1.97 1.93
C ILE A 107 -7.27 2.35 0.45
N TRP A 108 -6.18 3.04 0.09
CA TRP A 108 -5.91 3.42 -1.30
C TRP A 108 -5.85 2.20 -2.23
N VAL A 109 -5.05 1.19 -1.88
CA VAL A 109 -4.97 -0.06 -2.67
C VAL A 109 -6.32 -0.75 -2.72
N TYR A 110 -7.03 -0.82 -1.60
CA TYR A 110 -8.34 -1.46 -1.54
C TYR A 110 -9.36 -0.75 -2.46
N GLN A 111 -9.39 0.58 -2.46
CA GLN A 111 -10.22 1.37 -3.35
C GLN A 111 -9.89 1.13 -4.83
N GLU A 112 -8.61 1.02 -5.19
CA GLU A 112 -8.22 0.66 -6.58
C GLU A 112 -8.71 -0.74 -6.97
N VAL A 113 -8.74 -1.69 -6.04
CA VAL A 113 -9.26 -3.04 -6.28
C VAL A 113 -10.78 -3.03 -6.41
N LEU A 114 -11.48 -2.27 -5.56
CA LEU A 114 -12.93 -2.12 -5.61
C LEU A 114 -13.42 -1.46 -6.90
N ASN A 115 -12.75 -0.38 -7.33
CA ASN A 115 -13.14 0.38 -8.51
C ASN A 115 -12.64 -0.22 -9.83
N GLY A 116 -11.85 -1.30 -9.78
CA GLY A 116 -11.32 -1.99 -10.95
C GLY A 116 -10.10 -1.35 -11.61
N SER A 117 -9.57 -0.23 -11.08
CA SER A 117 -8.31 0.36 -11.54
C SER A 117 -7.12 -0.59 -11.30
N ARG A 118 -7.27 -1.50 -10.34
CA ARG A 118 -6.35 -2.60 -10.07
C ARG A 118 -7.11 -3.92 -10.06
N ARG A 119 -6.69 -4.90 -10.86
CA ARG A 119 -7.40 -6.18 -11.00
C ARG A 119 -7.38 -7.03 -9.72
N HIS A 120 -6.25 -7.04 -9.01
CA HIS A 120 -6.03 -7.83 -7.80
C HIS A 120 -5.14 -7.06 -6.83
N PHE A 121 -5.19 -7.39 -5.53
CA PHE A 121 -4.20 -6.91 -4.57
C PHE A 121 -2.78 -7.27 -5.03
N PRO A 122 -1.75 -6.49 -4.62
CA PRO A 122 -0.36 -6.86 -4.85
C PRO A 122 -0.05 -8.29 -4.40
N MET A 123 0.93 -8.92 -5.04
CA MET A 123 1.38 -10.24 -4.61
C MET A 123 1.90 -10.17 -3.16
N HIS A 124 1.53 -11.15 -2.33
CA HIS A 124 1.89 -11.20 -0.90
C HIS A 124 1.40 -10.00 -0.07
N TYR A 125 0.41 -9.23 -0.55
CA TYR A 125 -0.04 -8.01 0.11
C TYR A 125 -0.53 -8.20 1.55
N PHE A 126 -1.11 -9.37 1.85
CA PHE A 126 -1.57 -9.69 3.20
C PHE A 126 -0.60 -10.61 3.96
N GLN A 127 0.50 -11.04 3.33
CA GLN A 127 1.43 -12.05 3.87
C GLN A 127 2.59 -11.39 4.62
N SER A 128 2.31 -10.81 5.78
CA SER A 128 3.28 -10.34 6.79
C SER A 128 2.52 -9.78 8.00
N VAL A 129 3.21 -9.42 9.08
CA VAL A 129 2.59 -8.69 10.21
C VAL A 129 1.90 -7.40 9.73
N LEU A 130 2.55 -6.64 8.83
CA LEU A 130 1.93 -5.46 8.22
C LEU A 130 0.78 -5.85 7.27
N GLY A 131 0.85 -7.01 6.65
CA GLY A 131 -0.20 -7.54 5.78
C GLY A 131 -1.47 -7.90 6.55
N GLU A 132 -1.33 -8.44 7.75
CA GLU A 132 -2.44 -8.68 8.66
C GLU A 132 -3.07 -7.35 9.13
N GLU A 133 -2.27 -6.34 9.48
CA GLU A 133 -2.83 -5.02 9.79
C GLU A 133 -3.58 -4.41 8.59
N ARG A 134 -3.09 -4.63 7.36
CA ARG A 134 -3.81 -4.23 6.13
C ARG A 134 -5.13 -4.99 5.96
N SER A 135 -5.21 -6.29 6.26
CA SER A 135 -6.46 -7.05 6.16
C SER A 135 -7.51 -6.50 7.12
N LYS A 136 -7.12 -6.23 8.38
CA LYS A 136 -7.97 -5.59 9.39
C LYS A 136 -8.48 -4.24 8.89
N VAL A 137 -7.60 -3.36 8.41
CA VAL A 137 -7.98 -2.05 7.86
C VAL A 137 -8.98 -2.17 6.71
N CYS A 138 -8.76 -3.09 5.76
CA CYS A 138 -9.66 -3.26 4.62
C CYS A 138 -11.04 -3.77 5.06
N PHE A 139 -11.08 -4.74 5.99
CA PHE A 139 -12.33 -5.29 6.50
C PHE A 139 -13.13 -4.26 7.30
N VAL A 140 -12.48 -3.54 8.21
CA VAL A 140 -13.10 -2.44 8.98
C VAL A 140 -13.67 -1.37 8.03
N TYR A 141 -12.88 -0.94 7.04
CA TYR A 141 -13.35 0.01 6.03
C TYR A 141 -14.58 -0.50 5.26
N MET A 142 -14.60 -1.79 4.89
CA MET A 142 -15.77 -2.40 4.25
C MET A 142 -17.01 -2.30 5.14
N CYS A 143 -16.88 -2.66 6.41
CA CYS A 143 -17.99 -2.67 7.36
C CYS A 143 -18.53 -1.26 7.64
N GLU A 144 -17.65 -0.31 7.95
CA GLU A 144 -18.02 1.03 8.39
C GLU A 144 -18.42 1.94 7.22
N GLU A 145 -17.69 1.91 6.11
CA GLU A 145 -17.87 2.89 5.03
C GLU A 145 -18.74 2.36 3.88
N LEU A 146 -18.67 1.07 3.59
CA LEU A 146 -19.36 0.48 2.44
C LEU A 146 -20.68 -0.21 2.82
N ILE A 147 -20.67 -1.03 3.87
CA ILE A 147 -21.87 -1.68 4.42
C ILE A 147 -22.62 -0.72 5.34
N LYS A 148 -21.89 0.17 6.03
CA LYS A 148 -22.41 1.16 6.98
C LYS A 148 -23.11 0.53 8.18
N ILE A 149 -22.45 -0.44 8.80
CA ILE A 149 -22.89 -0.97 10.09
C ILE A 149 -22.83 0.14 11.15
N THR A 150 -23.79 0.13 12.07
CA THR A 150 -23.85 1.06 13.20
C THR A 150 -23.33 0.42 14.49
N SER A 151 -23.31 -0.91 14.53
CA SER A 151 -22.75 -1.71 15.62
C SER A 151 -22.10 -2.98 15.10
N ILE A 152 -21.00 -3.39 15.73
CA ILE A 152 -20.33 -4.68 15.46
C ILE A 152 -21.26 -5.88 15.74
N LEU A 153 -22.30 -5.70 16.59
CA LEU A 153 -23.30 -6.73 16.87
C LEU A 153 -24.20 -7.04 15.66
N GLU A 154 -24.14 -6.23 14.61
CA GLU A 154 -24.80 -6.54 13.33
C GLU A 154 -24.03 -7.60 12.53
N LEU A 155 -22.71 -7.75 12.76
CA LEU A 155 -21.87 -8.67 12.00
C LEU A 155 -22.31 -10.13 12.08
N PRO A 156 -22.66 -10.70 13.25
CA PRO A 156 -23.18 -12.07 13.32
C PRO A 156 -24.45 -12.26 12.47
N ARG A 157 -25.35 -11.27 12.43
CA ARG A 157 -26.55 -11.34 11.59
C ARG A 157 -26.22 -11.26 10.09
N ILE A 158 -25.22 -10.46 9.71
CA ILE A 158 -24.81 -10.26 8.33
C ILE A 158 -24.03 -11.47 7.80
N PHE A 159 -23.11 -12.01 8.62
CA PHE A 159 -22.14 -13.03 8.24
C PHE A 159 -22.44 -14.43 8.81
N GLY A 160 -23.51 -14.59 9.60
CA GLY A 160 -23.84 -15.88 10.25
C GLY A 160 -24.17 -17.01 9.29
N LYS A 161 -24.65 -16.70 8.08
CA LYS A 161 -24.78 -17.69 7.00
C LYS A 161 -23.51 -17.73 6.17
N THR A 162 -22.79 -18.85 6.22
CA THR A 162 -21.51 -19.06 5.52
C THR A 162 -21.56 -18.68 4.04
N GLU A 163 -22.56 -19.15 3.29
CA GLU A 163 -22.70 -18.81 1.87
C GLU A 163 -22.86 -17.30 1.62
N ARG A 164 -23.69 -16.64 2.44
CA ARG A 164 -23.90 -15.19 2.36
C ARG A 164 -22.62 -14.43 2.71
N ALA A 165 -21.91 -14.86 3.76
CA ALA A 165 -20.64 -14.28 4.16
C ALA A 165 -19.62 -14.30 3.02
N TYR A 166 -19.43 -15.47 2.38
CA TYR A 166 -18.54 -15.58 1.22
C TYR A 166 -19.01 -14.76 0.02
N GLN A 167 -20.33 -14.65 -0.23
CA GLN A 167 -20.85 -13.77 -1.28
C GLN A 167 -20.52 -12.29 -1.01
N ILE A 168 -20.74 -11.81 0.21
CA ILE A 168 -20.41 -10.44 0.63
C ILE A 168 -18.90 -10.19 0.43
N LEU A 169 -18.05 -11.08 0.95
CA LEU A 169 -16.61 -10.95 0.80
C LEU A 169 -16.16 -10.97 -0.68
N ARG A 170 -16.83 -11.72 -1.57
CA ARG A 170 -16.54 -11.66 -3.02
C ARG A 170 -16.96 -10.32 -3.62
N THR A 171 -18.15 -9.83 -3.31
CA THR A 171 -18.69 -8.55 -3.78
C THR A 171 -17.74 -7.40 -3.45
N TYR A 172 -17.23 -7.39 -2.21
CA TYR A 172 -16.28 -6.40 -1.74
C TYR A 172 -14.82 -6.79 -1.94
N ARG A 173 -14.51 -7.79 -2.78
CA ARG A 173 -13.13 -8.21 -3.13
C ARG A 173 -12.25 -8.67 -1.97
N LEU A 174 -12.81 -8.95 -0.79
CA LEU A 174 -12.09 -9.42 0.40
C LEU A 174 -12.14 -10.94 0.64
N LYS A 175 -12.74 -11.73 -0.26
CA LYS A 175 -12.71 -13.21 -0.12
C LYS A 175 -11.28 -13.77 0.00
N ILE A 176 -10.30 -13.10 -0.63
CA ILE A 176 -8.88 -13.44 -0.54
C ILE A 176 -8.35 -13.53 0.89
N LEU A 177 -8.94 -12.79 1.84
CA LEU A 177 -8.52 -12.84 3.25
C LEU A 177 -8.77 -14.23 3.83
N VAL A 178 -9.92 -14.84 3.55
CA VAL A 178 -10.25 -16.20 3.99
C VAL A 178 -9.55 -17.26 3.14
N ASP A 179 -9.15 -16.94 1.91
CA ASP A 179 -8.39 -17.89 1.09
C ASP A 179 -6.90 -17.97 1.48
N THR A 180 -6.38 -16.99 2.24
CA THR A 180 -4.93 -16.86 2.46
C THR A 180 -4.51 -16.61 3.90
N LEU A 181 -5.38 -16.10 4.76
CA LEU A 181 -5.02 -15.59 6.09
C LEU A 181 -5.90 -16.16 7.22
N TYR A 182 -7.18 -16.39 6.94
CA TYR A 182 -8.16 -16.85 7.93
C TYR A 182 -8.80 -18.16 7.51
N PHE A 183 -9.26 -18.97 8.47
CA PHE A 183 -9.88 -20.27 8.18
C PHE A 183 -11.33 -20.15 7.71
N SER A 184 -12.03 -19.10 8.12
CA SER A 184 -13.44 -18.87 7.79
C SER A 184 -13.82 -17.38 7.94
N PRO A 185 -15.01 -16.96 7.47
CA PRO A 185 -15.51 -15.61 7.76
C PRO A 185 -15.72 -15.35 9.25
N PHE A 186 -16.08 -16.39 10.03
CA PHE A 186 -16.18 -16.29 11.49
C PHE A 186 -14.81 -15.95 12.09
N ASP A 187 -13.79 -16.75 11.74
CA ASP A 187 -12.39 -16.57 12.18
C ASP A 187 -11.86 -15.16 11.86
N LEU A 188 -12.07 -14.68 10.63
CA LEU A 188 -11.75 -13.30 10.22
C LEU A 188 -12.41 -12.26 11.14
N ILE A 189 -13.70 -12.43 11.45
CA ILE A 189 -14.46 -11.44 12.23
C ILE A 189 -14.02 -11.47 13.69
N THR A 190 -13.85 -12.64 14.29
CA THR A 190 -13.48 -12.79 15.69
C THR A 190 -12.02 -12.44 15.97
N GLU A 191 -11.14 -12.55 14.97
CA GLU A 191 -9.77 -12.02 15.09
C GLU A 191 -9.77 -10.47 15.13
N ILE A 192 -10.67 -9.83 14.38
CA ILE A 192 -10.78 -8.36 14.34
C ILE A 192 -11.57 -7.82 15.53
N TYR A 193 -12.63 -8.52 15.93
CA TYR A 193 -13.56 -8.17 17.00
C TYR A 193 -13.70 -9.35 17.97
N PRO A 194 -12.75 -9.55 18.90
CA PRO A 194 -12.74 -10.70 19.82
C PRO A 194 -14.01 -10.82 20.67
N GLU A 195 -14.70 -9.71 20.96
CA GLU A 195 -15.99 -9.66 21.66
C GLU A 195 -17.11 -10.41 20.94
N LEU A 196 -16.97 -10.68 19.64
CA LEU A 196 -17.93 -11.46 18.86
C LEU A 196 -17.64 -12.97 18.89
N ALA A 197 -16.62 -13.44 19.61
CA ALA A 197 -16.28 -14.86 19.67
C ALA A 197 -17.32 -15.72 20.41
N GLU A 198 -18.26 -15.11 21.13
CA GLU A 198 -19.32 -15.84 21.84
C GLU A 198 -20.31 -16.50 20.86
N PRO A 199 -20.44 -17.85 20.86
CA PRO A 199 -21.28 -18.56 19.89
C PRO A 199 -22.75 -18.12 19.88
N ARG A 200 -23.29 -17.72 21.03
CA ARG A 200 -24.69 -17.28 21.19
C ARG A 200 -25.06 -16.07 20.33
N LEU A 201 -24.07 -15.26 19.96
CA LEU A 201 -24.28 -14.10 19.09
C LEU A 201 -24.57 -14.51 17.64
N TRP A 202 -24.20 -15.73 17.25
CA TRP A 202 -24.27 -16.25 15.89
C TRP A 202 -25.45 -17.20 15.66
N ASP A 203 -26.17 -17.57 16.72
CA ASP A 203 -27.40 -18.36 16.64
C ASP A 203 -28.57 -17.48 16.18
N GLU A 204 -29.34 -17.93 15.17
CA GLU A 204 -30.45 -17.16 14.58
C GLU A 204 -31.54 -16.75 15.60
N GLU A 205 -31.61 -17.43 16.76
CA GLU A 205 -32.59 -17.16 17.83
C GLU A 205 -32.09 -16.19 18.92
N GLY A 206 -30.83 -15.74 18.89
CA GLY A 206 -30.17 -15.09 20.03
C GLY A 206 -30.37 -13.58 20.20
N ILE A 207 -31.02 -12.87 19.27
CA ILE A 207 -30.98 -11.39 19.29
C ILE A 207 -32.13 -10.73 20.08
N PHE A 208 -33.19 -11.47 20.47
CA PHE A 208 -34.18 -10.95 21.44
C PHE A 208 -34.83 -12.09 22.25
N PRO A 209 -34.93 -11.99 23.60
CA PRO A 209 -35.80 -12.88 24.34
C PRO A 209 -37.22 -12.64 23.85
N LYS A 210 -37.90 -13.70 23.37
CA LYS A 210 -39.36 -13.68 23.22
C LYS A 210 -39.92 -13.25 24.58
N GLN A 211 -40.48 -12.04 24.67
CA GLN A 211 -41.29 -11.65 25.80
C GLN A 211 -42.42 -12.69 25.88
N LYS A 212 -42.30 -13.64 26.81
CA LYS A 212 -43.42 -14.50 27.18
C LYS A 212 -44.38 -13.61 27.95
N HIS A 213 -45.42 -13.13 27.27
CA HIS A 213 -46.63 -12.73 27.95
C HIS A 213 -47.22 -13.97 28.62
N PHE A 214 -47.11 -14.02 29.93
CA PHE A 214 -48.01 -14.77 30.81
C PHE A 214 -48.97 -13.76 31.44
#